data_AF-A0A7T5E190-F1
#
_entry.id   AF-A0A7T5E190-F1
#
_cell.length_a   1.000
_cell.length_b   1.000
_cell.length_c   1.000
_cell.angle_alpha   90.00
_cell.angle_beta   90.00
_cell.angle_gamma   90.00
#
_symmetry.space_group_name_H-M   'P 1'
#
loop_
_entity.id
_entity.type
_entity.pdbx_description
1 polymer ?
#
loop_
_entity_poly.entity_id
_entity_poly.type
_entity_poly.pdbx_seq_one_letter_code
_entity_poly.pdbx_strand_id
1 'polypeptide(L)'
;MKKRTFLAIGGIGLIAAGFVAPLALAQTFSGNAVYKVMRSNGTPQVIVANRTPGERLTVTYPGATSTRRVTANACGLVVLRDSTTSPLSSLQTVDGATINQATLPTQLLPRCVNGALEEARTANFKTGTGEVVIVKTPNTVYEAVYGGGRERSVTANACGFAAINESTTYPWASNPTIMIGGTTHTLATMPDAGSEPLCRSGQLYTPAAWP
;
A
#
# COMPACT_ATOMS: atom_id res chain seq x y z
N MET A 1 33.39 83.94 -22.21
CA MET A 1 32.08 83.27 -22.10
C MET A 1 32.15 81.91 -22.79
N LYS A 2 32.27 80.81 -22.04
CA LYS A 2 32.20 79.46 -22.62
C LYS A 2 31.42 78.54 -21.68
N LYS A 3 30.33 78.04 -22.26
CA LYS A 3 29.24 77.24 -21.68
C LYS A 3 29.63 75.75 -21.78
N ARG A 4 29.41 74.99 -20.70
CA ARG A 4 28.66 73.71 -20.62
C ARG A 4 29.27 72.74 -19.60
N THR A 5 28.46 72.45 -18.59
CA THR A 5 28.59 71.39 -17.59
C THR A 5 27.53 70.33 -17.86
N PHE A 6 27.81 69.13 -17.33
CA PHE A 6 26.98 67.93 -17.14
C PHE A 6 27.18 66.79 -18.14
N LEU A 7 28.04 65.85 -17.72
CA LEU A 7 28.07 64.47 -18.21
C LEU A 7 27.44 63.57 -17.13
N ALA A 8 26.57 62.67 -17.58
CA ALA A 8 25.73 61.80 -16.78
C ALA A 8 26.49 60.67 -16.06
N ILE A 9 26.04 60.33 -14.86
CA ILE A 9 26.50 59.17 -14.06
C ILE A 9 25.76 57.93 -14.59
N GLY A 10 26.50 57.02 -15.24
CA GLY A 10 26.00 55.71 -15.65
C GLY A 10 26.01 54.74 -14.46
N GLY A 11 24.84 54.30 -14.03
CA GLY A 11 24.67 53.25 -13.03
C GLY A 11 25.03 51.88 -13.61
N ILE A 12 25.96 51.18 -12.98
CA ILE A 12 26.31 49.80 -13.28
C ILE A 12 25.25 48.90 -12.65
N GLY A 13 24.37 48.35 -13.49
CA GLY A 13 23.45 47.29 -13.10
C GLY A 13 24.19 45.97 -12.92
N LEU A 14 24.23 45.47 -11.68
CA LEU A 14 24.67 44.12 -11.35
C LEU A 14 23.66 43.12 -11.93
N ILE A 15 24.07 42.39 -12.97
CA ILE A 15 23.30 41.26 -13.49
C ILE A 15 23.54 40.08 -12.54
N ALA A 16 22.55 39.78 -11.70
CA ALA A 16 22.54 38.55 -10.92
C ALA A 16 22.45 37.37 -11.90
N ALA A 17 23.57 36.66 -12.09
CA ALA A 17 23.59 35.38 -12.78
C ALA A 17 22.77 34.39 -11.94
N GLY A 18 21.53 34.13 -12.36
CA GLY A 18 20.72 33.07 -11.80
C GLY A 18 21.43 31.74 -12.04
N PHE A 19 21.84 31.08 -10.96
CA PHE A 19 22.26 29.69 -11.00
C PHE A 19 21.05 28.85 -11.43
N VAL A 20 20.98 28.53 -12.72
CA VAL A 20 20.12 27.45 -13.20
C VAL A 20 20.82 26.17 -12.75
N ALA A 21 20.36 25.59 -11.64
CA ALA A 21 20.80 24.26 -11.26
C ALA A 21 20.55 23.34 -12.46
N PRO A 22 21.55 22.57 -12.93
CA PRO A 22 21.31 21.60 -13.99
C PRO A 22 20.21 20.67 -13.48
N LEU A 23 19.09 20.64 -14.21
CA LEU A 23 18.08 19.59 -14.04
C LEU A 23 18.84 18.28 -14.22
N ALA A 24 19.06 17.56 -13.12
CA ALA A 24 19.68 16.26 -13.15
C ALA A 24 18.85 15.41 -14.12
N LEU A 25 19.42 15.13 -15.29
CA LEU A 25 18.84 14.18 -16.24
C LEU A 25 18.69 12.88 -15.47
N ALA A 26 17.44 12.42 -15.31
CA ALA A 26 17.17 11.10 -14.79
C ALA A 26 17.99 10.11 -15.64
N GLN A 27 19.01 9.51 -15.03
CA GLN A 27 19.77 8.45 -15.70
C GLN A 27 18.75 7.35 -16.02
N THR A 28 18.60 7.05 -17.30
CA THR A 28 17.57 6.13 -17.76
C THR A 28 17.95 4.73 -17.34
N PHE A 29 17.15 4.15 -16.46
CA PHE A 29 17.04 2.71 -16.37
C PHE A 29 16.54 2.23 -17.74
N SER A 30 17.03 1.12 -18.27
CA SER A 30 16.69 0.73 -19.65
C SER A 30 15.18 0.45 -19.81
N GLY A 31 14.73 0.11 -21.02
CA GLY A 31 13.36 0.25 -21.53
C GLY A 31 12.19 -0.26 -20.68
N ASN A 32 12.38 -1.03 -19.60
CA ASN A 32 11.32 -1.33 -18.63
C ASN A 32 11.25 -0.29 -17.50
N ALA A 33 10.04 -0.04 -16.98
CA ALA A 33 9.82 0.89 -15.86
C ALA A 33 9.76 0.20 -14.49
N VAL A 34 9.73 -1.13 -14.44
CA VAL A 34 9.56 -1.90 -13.20
C VAL A 34 10.43 -3.16 -13.26
N TYR A 35 11.24 -3.36 -12.21
CA TYR A 35 12.20 -4.45 -12.10
C TYR A 35 12.08 -5.13 -10.74
N LYS A 36 12.34 -6.44 -10.70
CA LYS A 36 12.69 -7.12 -9.45
C LYS A 36 14.20 -7.08 -9.29
N VAL A 37 14.64 -6.93 -8.05
CA VAL A 37 16.06 -6.90 -7.67
C VAL A 37 16.26 -7.69 -6.39
N MET A 38 17.51 -8.10 -6.15
CA MET A 38 17.94 -8.58 -4.85
C MET A 38 18.66 -7.46 -4.11
N ARG A 39 18.25 -7.20 -2.86
CA ARG A 39 18.94 -6.28 -1.97
C ARG A 39 20.25 -6.89 -1.49
N SER A 40 21.20 -6.04 -1.10
CA SER A 40 22.46 -6.44 -0.49
C SER A 40 22.35 -7.37 0.74
N ASN A 41 21.21 -7.37 1.44
CA ASN A 41 20.92 -8.26 2.57
C ASN A 41 20.22 -9.58 2.16
N GLY A 42 20.06 -9.85 0.86
CA GLY A 42 19.42 -11.05 0.34
C GLY A 42 17.88 -11.02 0.35
N THR A 43 17.24 -9.89 0.63
CA THR A 43 15.78 -9.76 0.49
C THR A 43 15.41 -9.28 -0.91
N PRO A 44 14.35 -9.81 -1.55
CA PRO A 44 13.85 -9.26 -2.80
C PRO A 44 13.46 -7.77 -2.67
N GLN A 45 13.25 -7.10 -3.78
CA GLN A 45 12.67 -5.75 -3.81
C GLN A 45 12.13 -5.50 -5.22
N VAL A 46 11.11 -4.66 -5.34
CA VAL A 46 10.67 -4.13 -6.63
C VAL A 46 11.12 -2.68 -6.77
N ILE A 47 11.78 -2.35 -7.88
CA ILE A 47 12.17 -0.99 -8.24
C ILE A 47 11.24 -0.48 -9.31
N VAL A 48 10.66 0.70 -9.06
CA VAL A 48 9.95 1.47 -10.08
C VAL A 48 10.88 2.57 -10.57
N ALA A 49 11.36 2.41 -11.79
CA ALA A 49 12.33 3.24 -12.44
C ALA A 49 11.70 4.37 -13.27
N ASN A 50 12.55 5.29 -13.74
CA ASN A 50 12.21 6.37 -14.67
C ASN A 50 11.08 7.26 -14.16
N ARG A 51 11.17 7.67 -12.89
CA ARG A 51 10.20 8.51 -12.19
C ARG A 51 10.72 9.90 -11.97
N THR A 52 9.81 10.85 -11.84
CA THR A 52 10.18 12.21 -11.46
C THR A 52 10.58 12.21 -9.98
N PRO A 53 11.70 12.83 -9.58
CA PRO A 53 12.04 12.97 -8.16
C PRO A 53 10.86 13.54 -7.35
N GLY A 54 10.49 12.87 -6.26
CA GLY A 54 9.35 13.25 -5.42
C GLY A 54 7.97 12.79 -5.92
N GLU A 55 7.88 12.14 -7.08
CA GLU A 55 6.64 11.53 -7.59
C GLU A 55 6.10 10.50 -6.59
N ARG A 56 4.81 10.61 -6.26
CA ARG A 56 4.10 9.64 -5.43
C ARG A 56 3.40 8.62 -6.32
N LEU A 57 3.72 7.36 -6.09
CA LEU A 57 3.14 6.21 -6.77
C LEU A 57 2.23 5.46 -5.81
N THR A 58 1.04 5.08 -6.27
CA THR A 58 0.18 4.15 -5.54
C THR A 58 0.52 2.73 -5.95
N VAL A 59 0.75 1.88 -4.95
CA VAL A 59 0.99 0.45 -5.11
C VAL A 59 -0.15 -0.31 -4.44
N THR A 60 -0.90 -1.06 -5.23
CA THR A 60 -2.01 -1.90 -4.78
C THR A 60 -1.54 -3.35 -4.69
N TYR A 61 -1.92 -4.03 -3.62
CA TYR A 61 -1.60 -5.42 -3.29
C TYR A 61 -2.91 -6.19 -3.24
N PRO A 62 -3.39 -6.77 -4.35
CA PRO A 62 -4.73 -7.35 -4.41
C PRO A 62 -4.96 -8.51 -3.45
N GLY A 63 -3.90 -9.27 -3.13
CA GLY A 63 -3.94 -10.40 -2.20
C GLY A 63 -3.69 -10.03 -0.73
N ALA A 64 -3.41 -8.77 -0.42
CA ALA A 64 -3.15 -8.35 0.95
C ALA A 64 -4.44 -8.37 1.76
N THR A 65 -4.34 -8.87 2.99
CA THR A 65 -5.46 -8.98 3.92
C THR A 65 -5.37 -7.92 5.02
N SER A 66 -6.51 -7.61 5.62
CA SER A 66 -6.60 -6.83 6.85
C SER A 66 -7.20 -7.63 7.98
N THR A 67 -6.66 -7.42 9.18
CA THR A 67 -7.07 -8.14 10.38
C THR A 67 -7.69 -7.15 11.35
N ARG A 68 -8.79 -7.57 11.98
CA ARG A 68 -9.51 -6.81 12.98
C ARG A 68 -9.78 -7.70 14.18
N ARG A 69 -9.42 -7.23 15.37
CA ARG A 69 -9.85 -7.88 16.61
C ARG A 69 -11.33 -7.60 16.87
N VAL A 70 -12.06 -8.66 17.16
CA VAL A 70 -13.49 -8.62 17.44
C VAL A 70 -13.77 -9.42 18.70
N THR A 71 -14.66 -8.92 19.56
CA THR A 71 -14.94 -9.54 20.85
C THR A 71 -16.34 -10.12 20.83
N ALA A 72 -16.48 -11.39 21.23
CA ALA A 72 -17.79 -11.98 21.46
C ALA A 72 -18.42 -11.32 22.70
N ASN A 73 -19.70 -10.99 22.61
CA ASN A 73 -20.44 -10.43 23.75
C ASN A 73 -20.59 -11.47 24.88
N ALA A 74 -21.25 -11.07 25.96
CA ALA A 74 -21.50 -11.93 27.13
C ALA A 74 -22.29 -13.21 26.83
N CYS A 75 -22.94 -13.29 25.65
CA CYS A 75 -23.69 -14.46 25.21
C CYS A 75 -23.03 -15.21 24.06
N GLY A 76 -21.77 -14.89 23.72
CA GLY A 76 -21.02 -15.64 22.71
C GLY A 76 -21.29 -15.22 21.27
N LEU A 77 -21.80 -14.02 21.02
CA LEU A 77 -22.01 -13.52 19.65
C LEU A 77 -20.97 -12.47 19.28
N VAL A 78 -20.33 -12.66 18.13
CA VAL A 78 -19.60 -11.61 17.41
C VAL A 78 -20.49 -11.11 16.29
N VAL A 79 -20.85 -9.83 16.32
CA VAL A 79 -21.65 -9.19 15.26
C VAL A 79 -20.73 -8.35 14.38
N LEU A 80 -20.51 -8.81 13.15
CA LEU A 80 -19.74 -8.11 12.14
C LEU A 80 -20.70 -7.27 11.28
N ARG A 81 -20.37 -5.98 11.15
CA ARG A 81 -21.13 -5.00 10.38
C ARG A 81 -20.31 -4.57 9.18
N ASP A 82 -21.01 -4.28 8.10
CA ASP A 82 -20.40 -3.76 6.88
C ASP A 82 -19.82 -2.36 7.11
N SER A 83 -18.65 -2.11 6.53
CA SER A 83 -18.01 -0.79 6.56
C SER A 83 -17.11 -0.60 5.35
N THR A 84 -16.76 0.65 5.06
CA THR A 84 -15.84 0.97 3.94
C THR A 84 -14.44 0.40 4.12
N THR A 85 -13.99 0.22 5.37
CA THR A 85 -12.65 -0.28 5.71
C THR A 85 -12.61 -1.77 6.02
N SER A 86 -13.75 -2.40 6.25
CA SER A 86 -13.89 -3.83 6.53
C SER A 86 -15.19 -4.34 5.92
N PRO A 87 -15.32 -4.27 4.58
CA PRO A 87 -16.55 -4.64 3.93
C PRO A 87 -16.81 -6.12 4.14
N LEU A 88 -18.03 -6.47 4.52
CA LEU A 88 -18.40 -7.86 4.76
C LEU A 88 -18.18 -8.69 3.50
N SER A 89 -18.41 -8.14 2.30
CA SER A 89 -18.11 -8.81 1.03
C SER A 89 -16.67 -9.31 0.89
N SER A 90 -15.72 -8.76 1.64
CA SER A 90 -14.33 -9.21 1.66
C SER A 90 -13.96 -10.04 2.90
N LEU A 91 -14.88 -10.30 3.82
CA LEU A 91 -14.64 -11.19 4.97
C LEU A 91 -14.24 -12.59 4.50
N GLN A 92 -13.07 -13.05 4.92
CA GLN A 92 -12.52 -14.37 4.57
C GLN A 92 -12.64 -15.36 5.71
N THR A 93 -12.10 -15.01 6.89
CA THR A 93 -12.05 -15.92 8.03
C THR A 93 -12.36 -15.20 9.35
N VAL A 94 -12.86 -15.95 10.32
CA VAL A 94 -12.90 -15.53 11.72
C VAL A 94 -12.27 -16.62 12.55
N ASP A 95 -11.16 -16.31 13.24
CA ASP A 95 -10.41 -17.26 14.07
C ASP A 95 -9.96 -18.49 13.26
N GLY A 96 -9.40 -18.23 12.07
CA GLY A 96 -8.94 -19.24 11.13
C GLY A 96 -10.04 -20.00 10.37
N ALA A 97 -11.30 -19.94 10.80
CA ALA A 97 -12.40 -20.59 10.11
C ALA A 97 -12.93 -19.73 8.94
N THR A 98 -13.00 -20.32 7.74
CA THR A 98 -13.54 -19.66 6.55
C THR A 98 -15.01 -19.33 6.71
N ILE A 99 -15.39 -18.09 6.38
CA ILE A 99 -16.77 -17.61 6.43
C ILE A 99 -17.28 -17.38 5.01
N ASN A 100 -18.15 -18.27 4.54
CA ASN A 100 -18.86 -18.07 3.28
C ASN A 100 -20.27 -17.51 3.55
N GLN A 101 -20.45 -16.21 3.31
CA GLN A 101 -21.73 -15.53 3.56
C GLN A 101 -22.88 -16.00 2.66
N ALA A 102 -22.56 -16.53 1.48
CA ALA A 102 -23.57 -17.07 0.57
C ALA A 102 -24.25 -18.30 1.18
N THR A 103 -23.53 -19.07 2.00
CA THR A 103 -24.05 -20.30 2.63
C THR A 103 -24.63 -20.06 4.02
N LEU A 104 -24.45 -18.87 4.61
CA LEU A 104 -25.00 -18.58 5.94
C LEU A 104 -26.53 -18.46 5.87
N PRO A 105 -27.27 -19.15 6.76
CA PRO A 105 -28.71 -18.97 6.85
C PRO A 105 -29.04 -17.56 7.35
N THR A 106 -30.16 -17.01 6.89
CA THR A 106 -30.67 -15.74 7.40
C THR A 106 -31.54 -15.98 8.64
N GLN A 107 -31.23 -15.34 9.77
CA GLN A 107 -31.95 -15.47 11.03
C GLN A 107 -32.06 -14.13 11.76
N LEU A 108 -32.99 -14.02 12.70
CA LEU A 108 -33.07 -12.85 13.60
C LEU A 108 -31.95 -12.92 14.64
N LEU A 109 -31.38 -11.75 14.97
CA LEU A 109 -30.41 -11.62 16.04
C LEU A 109 -31.11 -11.86 17.40
N PRO A 110 -30.78 -12.94 18.13
CA PRO A 110 -31.41 -13.21 19.42
C PRO A 110 -30.94 -12.21 20.48
N ARG A 111 -31.77 -12.01 21.50
CA ARG A 111 -31.41 -11.16 22.64
C ARG A 111 -30.46 -11.90 23.57
N CYS A 112 -29.55 -11.14 24.16
CA CYS A 112 -28.64 -11.60 25.19
C CYS A 112 -29.20 -11.17 26.56
N VAL A 113 -29.60 -12.13 27.40
CA VAL A 113 -30.21 -11.89 28.71
C VAL A 113 -29.41 -12.67 29.76
N ASN A 114 -28.88 -11.97 30.75
CA ASN A 114 -28.10 -12.57 31.85
C ASN A 114 -26.95 -13.48 31.39
N GLY A 115 -26.28 -13.16 30.27
CA GLY A 115 -25.17 -13.94 29.73
C GLY A 115 -25.57 -15.18 28.93
N ALA A 116 -26.87 -15.39 28.69
CA ALA A 116 -27.37 -16.44 27.81
C ALA A 116 -28.20 -15.86 26.65
N LEU A 117 -28.21 -16.56 25.52
CA LEU A 117 -29.11 -16.23 24.42
C LEU A 117 -30.52 -16.68 24.76
N GLU A 118 -31.50 -15.77 24.58
CA GLU A 118 -32.92 -16.08 24.75
C GLU A 118 -33.36 -17.21 23.79
N GLU A 119 -32.73 -17.28 22.62
CA GLU A 119 -32.85 -18.40 21.67
C GLU A 119 -31.43 -18.91 21.33
N ALA A 120 -31.15 -20.17 21.63
CA ALA A 120 -29.83 -20.75 21.41
C ALA A 120 -29.45 -20.78 19.92
N ARG A 121 -28.19 -20.45 19.63
CA ARG A 121 -27.59 -20.54 18.30
C ARG A 121 -26.34 -21.40 18.42
N THR A 122 -26.20 -22.40 17.55
CA THR A 122 -25.02 -23.28 17.49
C THR A 122 -24.20 -23.09 16.22
N ALA A 123 -24.72 -22.33 15.26
CA ALA A 123 -24.09 -22.08 13.97
C ALA A 123 -24.09 -20.58 13.63
N ASN A 124 -23.11 -20.19 12.83
CA ASN A 124 -23.01 -18.83 12.28
C ASN A 124 -24.20 -18.56 11.35
N PHE A 125 -24.63 -17.30 11.29
CA PHE A 125 -25.77 -16.88 10.47
C PHE A 125 -25.58 -15.45 10.00
N LYS A 126 -26.48 -14.98 9.14
CA LYS A 126 -26.59 -13.56 8.79
C LYS A 126 -27.94 -13.00 9.21
N THR A 127 -28.01 -11.72 9.51
CA THR A 127 -29.27 -11.06 9.84
C THR A 127 -29.99 -10.58 8.58
N GLY A 128 -31.28 -10.25 8.70
CA GLY A 128 -32.05 -9.67 7.60
C GLY A 128 -31.51 -8.32 7.12
N THR A 129 -30.70 -7.64 7.93
CA THR A 129 -29.99 -6.39 7.59
C THR A 129 -28.60 -6.62 6.98
N GLY A 130 -28.18 -7.89 6.82
CA GLY A 130 -26.92 -8.26 6.19
C GLY A 130 -25.71 -8.33 7.13
N GLU A 131 -25.91 -8.23 8.45
CA GLU A 131 -24.81 -8.44 9.40
C GLU A 131 -24.41 -9.92 9.43
N VAL A 132 -23.13 -10.20 9.63
CA VAL A 132 -22.64 -11.56 9.83
C VAL A 132 -22.47 -11.80 11.32
N VAL A 133 -23.13 -12.84 11.84
CA VAL A 133 -23.09 -13.20 13.25
C VAL A 133 -22.33 -14.51 13.40
N ILE A 134 -21.24 -14.46 14.16
CA ILE A 134 -20.41 -15.63 14.48
C ILE A 134 -20.71 -16.05 15.91
N VAL A 135 -21.06 -17.33 16.07
CA VAL A 135 -21.27 -17.95 17.39
C VAL A 135 -19.93 -18.46 17.91
N LYS A 136 -19.54 -18.00 19.09
CA LYS A 136 -18.24 -18.20 19.70
C LYS A 136 -18.34 -18.27 21.23
N THR A 137 -17.23 -18.57 21.89
CA THR A 137 -17.14 -18.51 23.35
C THR A 137 -17.37 -17.07 23.85
N PRO A 138 -18.24 -16.85 24.85
CA PRO A 138 -18.50 -15.54 25.44
C PRO A 138 -17.24 -14.80 25.89
N ASN A 139 -17.28 -13.46 25.82
CA ASN A 139 -16.23 -12.55 26.31
C ASN A 139 -14.81 -12.83 25.79
N THR A 140 -14.69 -13.54 24.67
CA THR A 140 -13.41 -13.93 24.08
C THR A 140 -13.10 -13.05 22.85
N VAL A 141 -11.83 -12.72 22.66
CA VAL A 141 -11.34 -11.95 21.51
C VAL A 141 -10.94 -12.91 20.39
N TYR A 142 -11.38 -12.59 19.18
CA TYR A 142 -11.10 -13.31 17.95
C TYR A 142 -10.52 -12.37 16.90
N GLU A 143 -9.91 -12.96 15.87
CA GLU A 143 -9.41 -12.23 14.72
C GLU A 143 -10.31 -12.45 13.50
N ALA A 144 -10.86 -11.37 12.97
CA ALA A 144 -11.55 -11.37 11.68
C ALA A 144 -10.57 -10.91 10.60
N VAL A 145 -10.46 -11.68 9.52
CA VAL A 145 -9.58 -11.41 8.37
C VAL A 145 -10.43 -11.07 7.16
N TYR A 146 -10.10 -9.94 6.55
CA TYR A 146 -10.75 -9.39 5.37
C TYR A 146 -9.76 -9.34 4.22
N GLY A 147 -10.15 -9.79 3.04
CA GLY A 147 -9.45 -9.55 1.78
C GLY A 147 -9.80 -8.18 1.20
N GLY A 148 -9.59 -8.01 -0.11
CA GLY A 148 -9.92 -6.78 -0.84
C GLY A 148 -8.71 -5.94 -1.22
N GLY A 149 -7.52 -6.46 -0.93
CA GLY A 149 -6.26 -5.81 -1.24
C GLY A 149 -5.98 -4.58 -0.37
N ARG A 150 -4.73 -4.13 -0.41
CA ARG A 150 -4.30 -2.92 0.29
C ARG A 150 -3.55 -2.00 -0.66
N GLU A 151 -3.59 -0.71 -0.38
CA GLU A 151 -2.80 0.28 -1.09
C GLU A 151 -1.77 0.92 -0.17
N ARG A 152 -0.62 1.24 -0.73
CA ARG A 152 0.35 2.12 -0.09
C ARG A 152 0.96 3.07 -1.10
N SER A 153 1.31 4.27 -0.64
CA SER A 153 2.07 5.20 -1.46
C SER A 153 3.57 4.96 -1.28
N VAL A 154 4.32 4.99 -2.37
CA VAL A 154 5.78 5.02 -2.38
C VAL A 154 6.23 6.25 -3.16
N THR A 155 7.31 6.89 -2.70
CA THR A 155 7.81 8.13 -3.32
C THR A 155 9.10 7.84 -4.05
N ALA A 156 9.23 8.35 -5.28
CA ALA A 156 10.48 8.32 -6.02
C ALA A 156 11.53 9.20 -5.34
N ASN A 157 12.74 8.67 -5.16
CA ASN A 157 13.85 9.39 -4.56
C ASN A 157 14.45 10.45 -5.51
N ALA A 158 15.50 11.14 -5.05
CA ALA A 158 16.20 12.17 -5.83
C ALA A 158 16.80 11.66 -7.16
N CYS A 159 17.03 10.34 -7.28
CA CYS A 159 17.57 9.70 -8.47
C CYS A 159 16.48 9.13 -9.40
N GLY A 160 15.21 9.42 -9.14
CA GLY A 160 14.11 9.07 -10.03
C GLY A 160 13.68 7.60 -9.98
N PHE A 161 13.83 6.94 -8.83
CA PHE A 161 13.25 5.61 -8.63
C PHE A 161 12.59 5.45 -7.25
N ALA A 162 11.57 4.60 -7.18
CA ALA A 162 10.93 4.21 -5.93
C ALA A 162 11.21 2.73 -5.61
N ALA A 163 11.49 2.44 -4.35
CA ALA A 163 11.73 1.09 -3.86
C ALA A 163 10.52 0.55 -3.11
N ILE A 164 10.07 -0.64 -3.50
CA ILE A 164 8.91 -1.34 -2.95
C ILE A 164 9.43 -2.59 -2.23
N ASN A 165 9.44 -2.53 -0.90
CA ASN A 165 9.89 -3.62 -0.03
C ASN A 165 8.72 -4.50 0.44
N GLU A 166 8.98 -5.78 0.66
CA GLU A 166 8.08 -6.63 1.43
C GLU A 166 7.96 -6.13 2.86
N SER A 167 6.80 -6.39 3.46
CA SER A 167 6.63 -6.32 4.89
C SER A 167 5.59 -7.34 5.34
N THR A 168 5.44 -7.51 6.64
CA THR A 168 4.37 -8.33 7.22
C THR A 168 2.97 -7.88 6.76
N THR A 169 2.80 -6.58 6.49
CA THR A 169 1.56 -6.00 5.97
C THR A 169 1.39 -6.19 4.45
N TYR A 170 2.50 -6.33 3.72
CA TYR A 170 2.53 -6.46 2.27
C TYR A 170 3.47 -7.62 1.86
N PRO A 171 3.11 -8.89 2.18
CA PRO A 171 3.97 -10.03 1.90
C PRO A 171 3.96 -10.34 0.40
N TRP A 172 5.10 -10.63 -0.22
CA TRP A 172 5.14 -11.05 -1.63
C TRP A 172 4.53 -12.44 -1.82
N ALA A 173 4.70 -13.33 -0.84
CA ALA A 173 4.16 -14.69 -0.91
C ALA A 173 2.63 -14.72 -1.08
N SER A 174 1.92 -13.80 -0.41
CA SER A 174 0.47 -13.63 -0.54
C SER A 174 0.08 -12.62 -1.63
N ASN A 175 1.05 -11.96 -2.27
CA ASN A 175 0.84 -10.97 -3.32
C ASN A 175 1.77 -11.24 -4.51
N PRO A 176 1.57 -12.35 -5.24
CA PRO A 176 2.35 -12.65 -6.45
C PRO A 176 2.13 -11.61 -7.56
N THR A 177 1.05 -10.83 -7.45
CA THR A 177 0.74 -9.69 -8.30
C THR A 177 0.66 -8.41 -7.47
N ILE A 178 1.15 -7.31 -8.03
CA ILE A 178 1.01 -5.96 -7.50
C ILE A 178 0.55 -5.04 -8.62
N MET A 179 -0.19 -3.99 -8.31
CA MET A 179 -0.54 -2.96 -9.28
C MET A 179 0.21 -1.67 -8.97
N ILE A 180 0.84 -1.08 -9.97
CA ILE A 180 1.61 0.16 -9.83
C ILE A 180 1.05 1.16 -10.82
N GLY A 181 0.48 2.27 -10.31
CA GLY A 181 -0.18 3.26 -11.17
C GLY A 181 -1.30 2.66 -12.04
N GLY A 182 -2.02 1.68 -11.51
CA GLY A 182 -3.10 0.96 -12.22
C GLY A 182 -2.65 -0.17 -13.14
N THR A 183 -1.34 -0.34 -13.40
CA THR A 183 -0.83 -1.44 -14.23
C THR A 183 -0.51 -2.66 -13.37
N THR A 184 -1.01 -3.83 -13.75
CA THR A 184 -0.73 -5.09 -13.03
C THR A 184 0.64 -5.64 -13.41
N HIS A 185 1.44 -6.00 -12.40
CA HIS A 185 2.73 -6.64 -12.53
C HIS A 185 2.75 -7.94 -11.73
N THR A 186 3.23 -9.02 -12.37
CA THR A 186 3.42 -10.32 -11.72
C THR A 186 4.89 -10.47 -11.32
N LEU A 187 5.16 -10.73 -10.05
CA LEU A 187 6.53 -10.81 -9.51
C LEU A 187 7.37 -11.88 -10.21
N ALA A 188 6.75 -13.02 -10.57
CA ALA A 188 7.43 -14.11 -11.25
C ALA A 188 7.96 -13.71 -12.64
N THR A 189 7.17 -12.95 -13.40
CA THR A 189 7.47 -12.57 -14.80
C THR A 189 8.14 -11.20 -14.91
N MET A 190 8.33 -10.50 -13.80
CA MET A 190 8.97 -9.19 -13.78
C MET A 190 10.45 -9.31 -14.21
N PRO A 191 10.95 -8.39 -15.05
CA PRO A 191 12.37 -8.36 -15.42
C PRO A 191 13.26 -8.29 -14.19
N ASP A 192 14.30 -9.13 -14.16
CA ASP A 192 15.27 -9.19 -13.07
C ASP A 192 16.49 -8.32 -13.41
N ALA A 193 16.78 -7.32 -12.58
CA ALA A 193 17.98 -6.49 -12.71
C ALA A 193 19.13 -6.92 -11.79
N GLY A 194 18.99 -8.07 -11.11
CA GLY A 194 20.00 -8.70 -10.28
C GLY A 194 20.20 -8.01 -8.92
N SER A 195 20.70 -6.78 -8.93
CA SER A 195 21.02 -6.03 -7.71
C SER A 195 20.32 -4.67 -7.67
N GLU A 196 20.02 -4.17 -6.48
CA GLU A 196 19.36 -2.87 -6.30
C GLU A 196 20.22 -1.69 -6.81
N PRO A 197 19.59 -0.61 -7.31
CA PRO A 197 20.30 0.62 -7.63
C PRO A 197 20.48 1.45 -6.36
N LEU A 198 21.53 2.28 -6.33
CA LEU A 198 21.80 3.18 -5.21
C LEU A 198 21.65 4.62 -5.64
N CYS A 199 21.06 5.44 -4.77
CA CYS A 199 21.05 6.89 -4.90
C CYS A 199 21.94 7.47 -3.81
N ARG A 200 23.09 8.08 -4.17
CA ARG A 200 23.99 8.75 -3.21
C ARG A 200 24.20 10.18 -3.65
N SER A 201 23.86 11.13 -2.79
CA SER A 201 23.99 12.57 -3.07
C SER A 201 23.32 13.00 -4.39
N GLY A 202 22.18 12.40 -4.75
CA GLY A 202 21.47 12.68 -6.00
C GLY A 202 22.10 12.03 -7.24
N GLN A 203 23.17 11.26 -7.09
CA GLN A 203 23.77 10.49 -8.16
C GLN A 203 23.27 9.04 -8.10
N LEU A 204 22.81 8.55 -9.25
CA LEU A 204 22.39 7.17 -9.43
C LEU A 204 23.61 6.29 -9.69
N TYR A 205 23.63 5.14 -9.03
CA TYR A 205 24.60 4.07 -9.23
C TYR A 205 23.83 2.78 -9.49
N THR A 206 23.86 2.33 -10.74
CA THR A 206 23.31 1.02 -11.12
C THR A 206 24.45 0.00 -11.24
N PRO A 207 24.25 -1.24 -10.79
CA PRO A 207 25.12 -2.35 -11.18
C PRO A 207 25.27 -2.42 -12.70
N ALA A 208 26.47 -2.76 -13.19
CA ALA A 208 26.76 -2.83 -14.62
C ALA A 208 25.87 -3.83 -15.39
N ALA A 209 25.29 -4.81 -14.69
CA ALA A 209 24.38 -5.79 -15.23
C ALA A 209 22.90 -5.33 -15.25
N TRP A 210 22.62 -4.05 -14.97
CA TRP A 210 21.26 -3.53 -15.12
C TRP A 210 20.82 -3.59 -16.58
N PRO A 211 19.74 -4.34 -16.87
CA PRO A 211 19.25 -4.51 -18.22
C PRO A 211 18.67 -3.22 -18.76
#